data_AF-I7K0W3-F1
#
_entry.id   AF-I7K0W3-F1
#
_cell.length_a   1.000
_cell.length_b   1.000
_cell.length_c   1.000
_cell.angle_alpha   90.00
_cell.angle_beta   90.00
_cell.angle_gamma   90.00
#
_symmetry.space_group_name_H-M   'P 1'
#
loop_
_entity.id
_entity.type
_entity.pdbx_description
1 polymer ?
#
loop_
_entity_poly.entity_id
_entity_poly.type
_entity_poly.pdbx_seq_one_letter_code
_entity_poly.pdbx_strand_id
1 'polypeptide(L)'
;MPEIDQAVLISIITGVFSGGVFTFLQFLIKRHDDRTNNVDAKNKLVEDALLAILHDKIYVTGSRIIAQGTISAEDASNLDKLYEPYKQLGGNGTCERIMKKIEELPLKVED
;
A
#
# COMPACT_ATOMS: atom_id res chain seq x y z
N MET A 1 -58.92 11.10 -26.29
CA MET A 1 -57.86 10.91 -25.29
C MET A 1 -56.96 12.14 -25.39
N PRO A 2 -56.72 12.92 -24.33
CA PRO A 2 -55.89 14.12 -24.45
C PRO A 2 -54.44 13.70 -24.74
N GLU A 3 -53.87 14.21 -25.82
CA GLU A 3 -52.44 14.03 -26.12
C GLU A 3 -51.65 14.87 -25.12
N ILE A 4 -50.77 14.21 -24.35
CA ILE A 4 -49.88 14.90 -23.43
C ILE A 4 -48.84 15.64 -24.27
N ASP A 5 -48.76 16.96 -24.08
CA ASP A 5 -47.84 17.84 -24.80
C ASP A 5 -46.38 17.42 -24.53
N GLN A 6 -45.58 17.33 -25.59
CA GLN A 6 -44.15 16.99 -25.47
C GLN A 6 -43.40 17.98 -24.58
N ALA A 7 -43.84 19.24 -24.50
CA ALA A 7 -43.29 20.22 -23.58
C ALA A 7 -43.51 19.86 -22.10
N VAL A 8 -44.64 19.25 -21.76
CA VAL A 8 -44.94 18.76 -20.40
C VAL A 8 -44.11 17.51 -20.08
N LEU A 9 -43.89 16.64 -21.07
CA LEU A 9 -43.03 15.47 -20.91
C LEU A 9 -41.56 15.86 -20.64
N ILE A 10 -41.04 16.85 -21.39
CA ILE A 10 -39.67 17.35 -21.23
C ILE A 10 -39.49 18.05 -19.88
N SER A 11 -40.46 18.84 -19.41
CA SER A 11 -40.33 19.54 -18.12
C SER A 11 -40.33 18.60 -16.92
N ILE A 12 -41.08 17.48 -16.98
CA ILE A 12 -41.05 16.43 -15.95
C ILE A 12 -39.70 15.71 -15.95
N ILE A 13 -39.17 15.34 -17.12
CA ILE A 13 -37.86 14.70 -17.24
C ILE A 13 -36.76 15.64 -16.71
N THR A 14 -36.77 16.90 -17.12
CA THR A 14 -35.76 17.90 -16.70
C THR A 14 -35.87 18.22 -15.21
N GLY A 15 -37.09 18.27 -14.64
CA GLY A 15 -37.34 18.51 -13.22
C GLY A 15 -36.96 17.34 -12.30
N VAL A 16 -37.03 16.10 -12.78
CA VAL A 16 -36.49 14.93 -12.06
C VAL A 16 -34.95 14.93 -12.08
N PHE A 17 -34.34 15.46 -13.15
CA PHE A 17 -32.90 15.72 -13.23
C PHE A 17 -32.45 16.98 -12.46
N SER A 18 -33.34 17.90 -12.08
CA SER A 18 -33.01 19.25 -11.61
C SER A 18 -32.53 19.37 -10.15
N GLY A 19 -31.88 18.35 -9.59
CA GLY A 19 -30.95 18.55 -8.48
C GLY A 19 -31.19 17.70 -7.24
N GLY A 20 -32.43 17.37 -6.86
CA GLY A 20 -32.69 16.61 -5.62
C GLY A 20 -32.21 15.16 -5.68
N VAL A 21 -32.72 14.39 -6.65
CA VAL A 21 -32.33 12.98 -6.86
C VAL A 21 -30.87 12.86 -7.28
N PHE A 22 -30.38 13.76 -8.13
CA PHE A 22 -28.99 13.80 -8.55
C PHE A 22 -28.03 14.11 -7.38
N THR A 23 -28.33 15.10 -6.55
CA THR A 23 -27.55 15.40 -5.33
C THR A 23 -27.60 14.22 -4.36
N PHE A 24 -28.73 13.53 -4.25
CA PHE A 24 -28.86 12.35 -3.40
C PHE A 24 -28.03 11.17 -3.92
N LEU A 25 -28.03 10.90 -5.23
CA LEU A 25 -27.16 9.89 -5.86
C LEU A 25 -25.68 10.24 -5.66
N GLN A 26 -25.30 11.50 -5.90
CA GLN A 26 -23.94 11.97 -5.64
C GLN A 26 -23.55 11.83 -4.16
N PHE A 27 -24.46 12.10 -3.24
CA PHE A 27 -24.24 11.93 -1.81
C PHE A 27 -23.94 10.46 -1.44
N LEU A 28 -24.67 9.51 -2.02
CA LEU A 28 -24.42 8.08 -1.80
C LEU A 28 -23.07 7.63 -2.36
N ILE A 29 -22.74 8.05 -3.58
CA ILE A 29 -21.45 7.74 -4.22
C ILE A 29 -20.31 8.34 -3.40
N LYS A 30 -20.39 9.64 -3.08
CA LYS A 30 -19.36 10.34 -2.31
C LYS A 30 -19.15 9.74 -0.92
N ARG A 31 -20.23 9.34 -0.22
CA ARG A 31 -20.12 8.70 1.10
C ARG A 31 -19.40 7.35 1.02
N HIS A 32 -19.60 6.58 -0.05
CA HIS A 32 -18.87 5.35 -0.27
C HIS A 32 -17.40 5.64 -0.62
N ASP A 33 -17.16 6.55 -1.56
CA ASP A 33 -15.83 6.92 -2.02
C ASP A 33 -14.98 7.52 -0.89
N ASP A 34 -15.54 8.42 -0.07
CA ASP A 34 -14.88 8.98 1.10
C ASP A 34 -14.49 7.89 2.11
N ARG A 35 -15.30 6.83 2.28
CA ARG A 35 -14.94 5.71 3.17
C ARG A 35 -13.81 4.88 2.60
N THR A 36 -13.87 4.55 1.31
CA THR A 36 -12.82 3.81 0.60
C THR A 36 -11.51 4.60 0.62
N ASN A 37 -11.53 5.87 0.21
CA ASN A 37 -10.37 6.76 0.22
C ASN A 37 -9.73 6.89 1.60
N ASN A 38 -10.54 6.97 2.68
CA ASN A 38 -10.00 7.02 4.04
C ASN A 38 -9.38 5.70 4.49
N VAL A 39 -9.94 4.56 4.07
CA VAL A 39 -9.35 3.23 4.34
C VAL A 39 -8.04 3.10 3.58
N ASP A 40 -8.00 3.47 2.31
CA ASP A 40 -6.80 3.41 1.47
C ASP A 40 -5.70 4.32 2.00
N ALA A 41 -6.03 5.55 2.42
CA ALA A 41 -5.08 6.47 3.04
C ALA A 41 -4.51 5.90 4.35
N LYS A 42 -5.35 5.29 5.20
CA LYS A 42 -4.89 4.64 6.43
C LYS A 42 -4.01 3.43 6.15
N ASN A 43 -4.41 2.58 5.21
CA ASN A 43 -3.62 1.43 4.79
C ASN A 43 -2.26 1.87 4.26
N LYS A 44 -2.22 2.94 3.45
CA LYS A 44 -0.97 3.48 2.93
C LYS A 44 -0.04 3.97 4.04
N LEU A 45 -0.58 4.66 5.06
CA LEU A 45 0.20 5.06 6.23
C LEU A 45 0.77 3.86 7.01
N VAL A 46 0.00 2.78 7.13
CA VAL A 46 0.45 1.53 7.77
C VAL A 46 1.54 0.87 6.95
N GLU A 47 1.37 0.76 5.62
CA GLU A 47 2.38 0.24 4.70
C GLU A 47 3.68 1.02 4.78
N ASP A 48 3.62 2.35 4.78
CA ASP A 48 4.80 3.22 4.86
C ASP A 48 5.51 3.07 6.23
N ALA A 49 4.74 2.93 7.31
CA ALA A 49 5.29 2.66 8.64
C ALA A 49 5.97 1.29 8.73
N LEU A 50 5.34 0.25 8.18
CA LEU A 50 5.93 -1.10 8.10
C LEU A 50 7.19 -1.09 7.25
N LEU A 51 7.19 -0.38 6.12
CA LEU A 51 8.36 -0.23 5.27
C LEU A 51 9.53 0.42 6.03
N ALA A 52 9.26 1.47 6.82
CA ALA A 52 10.28 2.12 7.65
C ALA A 52 10.85 1.18 8.72
N ILE A 53 10.00 0.37 9.37
CA ILE A 53 10.44 -0.61 10.38
C ILE A 53 11.28 -1.72 9.75
N LEU A 54 10.83 -2.28 8.62
CA LEU A 54 11.57 -3.31 7.90
C LEU A 54 12.92 -2.78 7.43
N HIS A 55 12.94 -1.56 6.88
CA HIS A 55 14.17 -0.88 6.49
C HIS A 55 15.16 -0.80 7.66
N ASP A 56 14.73 -0.24 8.80
CA ASP A 56 15.58 -0.09 9.98
C ASP A 56 16.11 -1.44 10.46
N LYS A 57 15.24 -2.45 10.56
CA LYS A 57 15.62 -3.77 11.04
C LYS A 57 16.65 -4.46 10.14
N ILE A 58 16.45 -4.43 8.81
CA ILE A 58 17.40 -4.98 7.85
C ILE A 58 18.70 -4.18 7.89
N TYR A 59 18.62 -2.85 7.97
CA TYR A 59 19.79 -1.98 8.00
C TYR A 59 20.67 -2.26 9.22
N VAL A 60 20.09 -2.27 10.41
CA VAL A 60 20.82 -2.52 11.67
C VAL A 60 21.40 -3.93 11.70
N THR A 61 20.57 -4.94 11.41
CA THR A 61 20.97 -6.36 11.50
C THR A 61 22.00 -6.69 10.43
N GLY A 62 21.76 -6.27 9.19
CA GLY A 62 22.66 -6.52 8.07
C GLY A 62 23.98 -5.76 8.22
N SER A 63 23.96 -4.51 8.69
CA SER A 63 25.21 -3.77 8.95
C SER A 63 26.06 -4.44 10.04
N ARG A 64 25.41 -4.95 11.10
CA ARG A 64 26.09 -5.73 12.14
C ARG A 64 26.75 -6.98 11.56
N ILE A 65 26.02 -7.74 10.75
CA ILE A 65 26.52 -9.00 10.14
C ILE A 65 27.67 -8.71 9.17
N ILE A 66 27.54 -7.68 8.33
CA ILE A 66 28.62 -7.23 7.44
C ILE A 66 29.87 -6.87 8.23
N ALA A 67 29.72 -6.17 9.36
CA ALA A 67 30.85 -5.84 10.23
C ALA A 67 31.47 -7.08 10.90
N GLN A 68 30.69 -8.14 11.14
CA GLN A 68 31.18 -9.42 11.68
C GLN A 68 31.88 -10.27 10.61
N GLY A 69 31.59 -10.06 9.33
CA GLY A 69 32.23 -10.76 8.21
C GLY A 69 31.83 -12.23 8.04
N THR A 70 30.84 -12.72 8.79
CA THR A 70 30.28 -14.08 8.70
C THR A 70 28.78 -14.02 8.97
N ILE A 71 28.00 -14.96 8.42
CA ILE A 71 26.55 -15.06 8.65
C ILE A 71 26.14 -16.48 9.01
N SER A 72 25.22 -16.66 9.96
CA SER A 72 24.62 -17.98 10.23
C SER A 72 23.46 -18.28 9.29
N ALA A 73 23.14 -19.56 9.08
CA ALA A 73 21.98 -19.95 8.28
C ALA A 73 20.66 -19.37 8.83
N GLU A 74 20.55 -19.25 10.15
CA GLU A 74 19.39 -18.64 10.80
C GLU A 74 19.29 -17.13 10.52
N ASP A 75 20.40 -16.38 10.66
CA ASP A 75 20.43 -14.95 10.37
C ASP A 75 20.12 -14.67 8.89
N ALA A 76 20.62 -15.51 7.98
CA ALA A 76 20.31 -15.44 6.55
C ALA A 76 18.80 -15.63 6.29
N SER A 77 18.22 -16.71 6.82
CA SER A 77 16.78 -16.97 6.68
C SER A 77 15.91 -15.86 7.28
N ASN A 78 16.34 -15.29 8.42
CA ASN A 78 15.62 -14.20 9.06
C ASN A 78 15.68 -12.91 8.22
N LEU A 79 16.83 -12.57 7.65
CA LEU A 79 16.95 -11.42 6.76
C LEU A 79 16.12 -11.58 5.49
N ASP A 80 16.08 -12.77 4.89
CA ASP A 80 15.23 -13.04 3.72
C ASP A 80 13.75 -12.80 4.00
N LYS A 81 13.27 -13.27 5.18
CA LYS A 81 11.88 -13.05 5.62
C LYS A 81 11.54 -11.59 5.86
N LEU A 82 12.52 -10.75 6.21
CA LEU A 82 12.33 -9.30 6.35
C LEU A 82 12.43 -8.59 5.00
N TYR A 83 13.34 -9.04 4.14
CA TYR A 83 13.64 -8.39 2.87
C TYR A 83 12.52 -8.58 1.82
N GLU A 84 11.89 -9.75 1.80
CA GLU A 84 10.79 -10.03 0.86
C GLU A 84 9.61 -9.03 1.00
N PRO A 85 8.97 -8.86 2.19
CA PRO A 85 7.91 -7.88 2.35
C PRO A 85 8.41 -6.44 2.18
N TYR A 86 9.67 -6.15 2.55
CA TYR A 86 10.27 -4.83 2.32
C TYR A 86 10.29 -4.47 0.83
N LYS A 87 10.70 -5.42 -0.02
CA LYS A 87 10.74 -5.23 -1.46
C LYS A 87 9.34 -5.09 -2.06
N GLN A 88 8.39 -5.90 -1.59
CA GLN A 88 6.99 -5.83 -2.04
C GLN A 88 6.32 -4.50 -1.67
N LEU A 89 6.66 -3.91 -0.53
CA LEU A 89 6.17 -2.60 -0.09
C LEU A 89 6.83 -1.40 -0.81
N GLY A 90 7.73 -1.65 -1.78
CA GLY A 90 8.38 -0.59 -2.55
C GLY A 90 9.67 -0.06 -1.91
N GLY A 91 10.37 -0.90 -1.15
CA GLY A 91 11.60 -0.55 -0.48
C GLY A 91 12.66 0.11 -1.37
N ASN A 92 13.38 1.07 -0.79
CA ASN A 92 14.47 1.75 -1.46
C ASN A 92 15.68 0.80 -1.66
N GLY A 93 16.52 1.05 -2.66
CA GLY A 93 17.65 0.16 -2.98
C GLY A 93 18.75 0.06 -1.91
N THR A 94 18.60 0.66 -0.72
CA THR A 94 19.61 0.59 0.36
C THR A 94 19.70 -0.78 0.99
N CYS A 95 18.58 -1.36 1.41
CA CYS A 95 18.57 -2.72 1.94
C CYS A 95 18.97 -3.76 0.89
N GLU A 96 18.67 -3.53 -0.40
CA GLU A 96 19.16 -4.39 -1.49
C GLU A 96 20.69 -4.43 -1.56
N ARG A 97 21.37 -3.29 -1.39
CA ARG A 97 22.84 -3.25 -1.33
C ARG A 97 23.39 -3.98 -0.11
N ILE A 98 22.67 -3.95 1.01
CA ILE A 98 23.04 -4.69 2.22
C ILE A 98 22.92 -6.19 1.98
N MET A 99 21.79 -6.65 1.42
CA MET A 99 21.58 -8.07 1.12
C MET A 99 22.65 -8.61 0.16
N LYS A 100 22.98 -7.88 -0.91
CA LYS A 100 24.06 -8.27 -1.84
C LYS A 100 25.42 -8.45 -1.15
N LYS A 101 25.77 -7.55 -0.23
CA LYS A 101 27.00 -7.68 0.55
C LYS A 101 26.98 -8.87 1.49
N ILE A 102 25.81 -9.22 2.01
CA ILE A 102 25.63 -10.37 2.90
C ILE A 102 25.77 -11.69 2.14
N GLU A 103 25.28 -11.75 0.90
CA GLU A 103 25.43 -12.93 0.01
C GLU A 103 26.90 -13.26 -0.28
N GLU A 104 27.80 -12.28 -0.18
CA GLU A 104 29.25 -12.45 -0.37
C GLU A 104 29.96 -12.97 0.90
N LEU A 105 29.27 -13.04 2.05
CA LEU A 105 29.88 -13.44 3.31
C LEU A 105 29.98 -14.97 3.45
N PRO A 106 31.05 -15.48 4.07
CA PRO A 106 31.14 -16.89 4.44
C PRO A 106 30.08 -17.26 5.48
N LEU A 107 29.51 -18.46 5.32
CA LEU A 107 28.66 -19.06 6.33
C LEU A 107 29.47 -19.36 7.59
N LYS A 108 28.94 -18.97 8.74
CA LYS A 108 29.47 -19.33 10.04
C LYS A 108 29.31 -20.84 10.21
N VAL A 109 30.44 -21.54 10.25
CA VAL A 109 30.47 -22.96 10.62
C VAL A 109 30.16 -23.01 12.11
N GLU A 110 29.06 -23.68 12.48
CA GLU A 110 28.77 -23.98 13.88
C GLU A 110 29.69 -25.11 14.32
N ASP A 111 30.47 -24.88 15.39
CA ASP A 111 31.29 -25.91 16.07
C ASP A 111 30.42 -26.89 16.85
#